data_AF-A0A7C4CPI6-F1
#
_entry.id   AF-A0A7C4CPI6-F1
#
_cell.length_a   1.000
_cell.length_b   1.000
_cell.length_c   1.000
_cell.angle_alpha   90.00
_cell.angle_beta   90.00
_cell.angle_gamma   90.00
#
_symmetry.space_group_name_H-M   'P 1'
#
loop_
_entity.id
_entity.type
_entity.pdbx_description
1 polymer ?
#
loop_
_entity_poly.entity_id
_entity_poly.type
_entity_poly.pdbx_seq_one_letter_code
_entity_poly.pdbx_strand_id
1 'polypeptide(L)'
;PNPDYGVPSADILDFEKMDWVLDFLSQYGIRGILDCHNYNDMFGDFGSQKLIDNWRKVAEHYRGDPRVVAYELFNEPGSATWAPNIKSKLDVAEFYANLTDAIREVDPDHIVIWESQPYVPPLEEIVDLLRPNVVFTFHRWWTDSKWEFDVWSVEQLSYMSLSYAVEYRRKLNVPFWFGEFGCHYPFNASNPEWLLTEQHLWRCEEQMVGWNLWMGRTDINKPWNYYMAFFPLKVFNHDLVRMTWNPPAPSFEGYVLNWKGVDRLEPYRIELWHNGDYVTLKPGIVVRVIVNHKLSDGSVVTVSDELLTLTKETTIKNIEGTVEFPGDWNTKIYIVGKI
;
A
#
# COMPACT_ATOMS: atom_id res chain seq x y z
N PRO A 1 -9.45 -3.59 28.12
CA PRO A 1 -10.85 -3.83 28.55
C PRO A 1 -11.41 -2.59 29.27
N ASN A 2 -12.32 -1.87 28.60
CA ASN A 2 -13.16 -0.90 29.30
C ASN A 2 -14.25 -1.71 30.05
N PRO A 3 -14.34 -1.59 31.39
CA PRO A 3 -15.33 -2.33 32.17
C PRO A 3 -16.79 -1.99 31.78
N ASP A 4 -17.03 -0.85 31.13
CA ASP A 4 -18.36 -0.45 30.67
C ASP A 4 -18.81 -1.15 29.38
N TYR A 5 -17.89 -1.82 28.65
CA TYR A 5 -18.17 -2.37 27.31
C TYR A 5 -17.74 -3.83 27.11
N GLY A 6 -17.30 -4.53 28.16
CA GLY A 6 -16.85 -5.92 28.06
C GLY A 6 -15.71 -6.13 27.06
N VAL A 7 -15.42 -7.38 26.71
CA VAL A 7 -14.73 -7.71 25.46
C VAL A 7 -15.86 -8.00 24.48
N PRO A 8 -16.22 -7.08 23.57
CA PRO A 8 -17.23 -7.37 22.56
C PRO A 8 -16.74 -8.60 21.79
N SER A 9 -17.59 -9.62 21.63
CA SER A 9 -17.32 -10.60 20.60
C SER A 9 -17.41 -9.91 19.25
N ALA A 10 -16.58 -10.35 18.31
CA ALA A 10 -16.43 -9.89 16.93
C ALA A 10 -17.72 -9.74 16.07
N ASP A 11 -18.91 -9.96 16.63
CA ASP A 11 -20.13 -10.27 15.88
C ASP A 11 -21.32 -9.36 16.24
N ILE A 12 -21.12 -8.27 17.00
CA ILE A 12 -22.19 -7.31 17.31
C ILE A 12 -22.10 -6.11 16.36
N LEU A 13 -23.06 -6.00 15.44
CA LEU A 13 -23.30 -4.79 14.65
C LEU A 13 -24.12 -3.82 15.51
N ASP A 14 -23.44 -2.83 16.10
CA ASP A 14 -24.05 -1.78 16.91
C ASP A 14 -24.35 -0.54 16.05
N PHE A 15 -25.45 -0.61 15.29
CA PHE A 15 -25.86 0.48 14.41
C PHE A 15 -26.22 1.76 15.18
N GLU A 16 -26.74 1.66 16.40
CA GLU A 16 -27.04 2.85 17.22
C GLU A 16 -25.76 3.64 17.50
N LYS A 17 -24.67 2.94 17.86
CA LYS A 17 -23.37 3.58 18.08
C LYS A 17 -22.75 4.11 16.79
N MET A 18 -22.81 3.34 15.70
CA MET A 18 -22.29 3.78 14.41
C MET A 18 -23.03 5.03 13.90
N ASP A 19 -24.37 5.03 13.98
CA ASP A 19 -25.21 6.17 13.61
C ASP A 19 -24.92 7.38 14.48
N TRP A 20 -24.73 7.20 15.79
CA TRP A 20 -24.34 8.29 16.69
C TRP A 20 -23.01 8.95 16.28
N VAL A 21 -22.00 8.16 15.90
CA VAL A 21 -20.73 8.70 15.41
C VAL A 21 -20.92 9.42 14.08
N LEU A 22 -21.63 8.82 13.13
CA LEU A 22 -21.88 9.41 11.80
C LEU A 22 -22.69 10.70 11.92
N ASP A 23 -23.69 10.75 12.81
CA ASP A 23 -24.44 11.97 13.11
C ASP A 23 -23.55 13.06 13.65
N PHE A 24 -22.69 12.74 14.62
CA PHE A 24 -21.72 13.69 15.15
C PHE A 24 -20.80 14.24 14.05
N LEU A 25 -20.20 13.38 13.23
CA LEU A 25 -19.31 13.79 12.13
C LEU A 25 -20.04 14.65 11.09
N SER A 26 -21.27 14.27 10.74
CA SER A 26 -22.07 14.97 9.73
C SER A 26 -22.43 16.41 10.12
N GLN A 27 -22.56 16.70 11.42
CA GLN A 27 -22.78 18.07 11.93
C GLN A 27 -21.62 19.01 11.60
N TYR A 28 -20.43 18.46 11.35
CA TYR A 28 -19.23 19.21 10.94
C TYR A 28 -18.91 19.05 9.45
N GLY A 29 -19.82 18.48 8.66
CA GLY A 29 -19.63 18.23 7.23
C GLY A 29 -18.63 17.10 6.93
N ILE A 30 -18.28 16.28 7.92
CA ILE A 30 -17.40 15.12 7.78
C ILE A 30 -18.26 13.89 7.47
N ARG A 31 -17.79 13.05 6.54
CA ARG A 31 -18.41 11.78 6.17
C ARG A 31 -17.47 10.62 6.50
N GLY A 32 -18.01 9.43 6.70
CA GLY A 32 -17.27 8.25 7.11
C GLY A 32 -16.90 7.33 5.94
N ILE A 33 -15.74 6.71 6.04
CA ILE A 33 -15.44 5.42 5.40
C ILE A 33 -15.60 4.37 6.50
N LEU A 34 -16.38 3.33 6.24
CA LEU A 34 -16.58 2.25 7.21
C LEU A 34 -15.64 1.09 6.86
N ASP A 35 -14.97 0.52 7.86
CA ASP A 35 -13.98 -0.54 7.68
C ASP A 35 -14.12 -1.69 8.68
N CYS A 36 -13.72 -2.90 8.26
CA CYS A 36 -13.51 -4.05 9.12
C CYS A 36 -12.07 -4.07 9.66
N HIS A 37 -11.90 -3.52 10.87
CA HIS A 37 -10.59 -3.10 11.37
C HIS A 37 -10.08 -3.82 12.65
N ASN A 38 -10.93 -4.57 13.36
CA ASN A 38 -10.53 -5.09 14.68
C ASN A 38 -9.54 -6.25 14.56
N TYR A 39 -8.23 -5.94 14.56
CA TYR A 39 -7.12 -6.88 14.36
C TYR A 39 -7.24 -8.19 15.17
N ASN A 40 -7.69 -8.11 16.43
CA ASN A 40 -7.80 -9.29 17.29
C ASN A 40 -8.90 -10.27 16.86
N ASP A 41 -9.89 -9.78 16.13
CA ASP A 41 -11.10 -10.50 15.75
C ASP A 41 -11.11 -10.92 14.27
N MET A 42 -10.13 -10.45 13.50
CA MET A 42 -9.99 -10.71 12.05
C MET A 42 -9.39 -12.08 11.73
N PHE A 43 -8.80 -12.79 12.70
CA PHE A 43 -8.15 -14.08 12.49
C PHE A 43 -9.14 -15.13 11.97
N GLY A 44 -8.89 -15.63 10.75
CA GLY A 44 -9.74 -16.63 10.10
C GLY A 44 -11.07 -16.13 9.53
N ASP A 45 -11.31 -14.81 9.48
CA ASP A 45 -12.59 -14.25 9.02
C ASP A 45 -12.61 -13.90 7.53
N PHE A 46 -11.48 -13.50 6.93
CA PHE A 46 -11.44 -13.12 5.52
C PHE A 46 -11.67 -14.35 4.64
N GLY A 47 -12.75 -14.35 3.86
CA GLY A 47 -13.20 -15.53 3.11
C GLY A 47 -14.43 -16.23 3.69
N SER A 48 -14.89 -15.83 4.88
CA SER A 48 -16.01 -16.46 5.58
C SER A 48 -17.37 -15.99 5.05
N GLN A 49 -18.39 -16.87 5.15
CA GLN A 49 -19.78 -16.46 4.89
C GLN A 49 -20.26 -15.42 5.91
N LYS A 50 -19.74 -15.47 7.14
CA LYS A 50 -20.06 -14.51 8.21
C LYS A 50 -19.70 -13.09 7.80
N LEU A 51 -18.51 -12.89 7.21
CA LEU A 51 -18.06 -11.60 6.71
C LEU A 51 -18.97 -11.07 5.59
N ILE A 52 -19.41 -11.94 4.66
CA ILE A 52 -20.41 -11.59 3.64
C ILE A 52 -21.72 -11.15 4.28
N ASP A 53 -22.25 -11.94 5.22
CA ASP A 53 -23.53 -11.66 5.87
C ASP A 53 -23.49 -10.35 6.68
N ASN A 54 -22.36 -10.07 7.35
CA ASN A 54 -22.16 -8.84 8.10
C ASN A 54 -22.09 -7.61 7.18
N TRP A 55 -21.30 -7.67 6.11
CA TRP A 55 -21.21 -6.57 5.15
C TRP A 55 -22.53 -6.30 4.44
N ARG A 56 -23.30 -7.34 4.10
CA ARG A 56 -24.65 -7.16 3.55
C ARG A 56 -25.56 -6.42 4.51
N LYS A 57 -25.52 -6.73 5.82
CA LYS A 57 -26.31 -6.00 6.83
C LYS A 57 -25.88 -4.55 6.95
N VAL A 58 -24.57 -4.28 6.95
CA VAL A 58 -24.02 -2.91 6.99
C VAL A 58 -24.47 -2.13 5.76
N ALA A 59 -24.31 -2.71 4.57
CA ALA A 59 -24.70 -2.10 3.30
C ALA A 59 -26.21 -1.89 3.18
N GLU A 60 -27.03 -2.82 3.67
CA GLU A 60 -28.49 -2.66 3.69
C GLU A 60 -28.92 -1.50 4.60
N HIS A 61 -28.28 -1.33 5.77
CA HIS A 61 -28.55 -0.24 6.70
C HIS A 61 -28.13 1.13 6.15
N TYR A 62 -26.93 1.22 5.56
CA TYR A 62 -26.36 2.48 5.06
C TYR A 62 -26.66 2.77 3.59
N ARG A 63 -27.47 1.96 2.92
CA ARG A 63 -27.81 2.17 1.50
C ARG A 63 -28.33 3.57 1.22
N GLY A 64 -27.62 4.28 0.33
CA GLY A 64 -27.95 5.64 -0.08
C GLY A 64 -27.75 6.70 1.01
N ASP A 65 -27.17 6.35 2.16
CA ASP A 65 -26.86 7.29 3.23
C ASP A 65 -25.61 8.12 2.91
N PRO A 66 -25.73 9.44 2.65
CA PRO A 66 -24.60 10.28 2.27
C PRO A 66 -23.61 10.53 3.42
N ARG A 67 -23.92 10.11 4.65
CA ARG A 67 -22.96 10.14 5.77
C ARG A 67 -21.84 9.13 5.57
N VAL A 68 -22.06 8.08 4.77
CA VAL A 68 -21.04 7.10 4.39
C VAL A 68 -20.60 7.36 2.95
N VAL A 69 -19.28 7.37 2.71
CA VAL A 69 -18.71 7.59 1.38
C VAL A 69 -18.32 6.26 0.74
N ALA A 70 -17.79 5.35 1.54
CA ALA A 70 -17.26 4.08 1.06
C ALA A 70 -17.30 2.99 2.14
N TYR A 71 -17.28 1.75 1.67
CA TYR A 71 -17.04 0.55 2.44
C TYR A 71 -15.64 0.03 2.12
N GLU A 72 -14.72 0.16 3.06
CA GLU A 72 -13.43 -0.52 3.03
C GLU A 72 -13.62 -1.93 3.59
N LEU A 73 -13.56 -2.92 2.71
CA LEU A 73 -14.13 -4.23 3.04
C LEU A 73 -13.34 -4.98 4.11
N PHE A 74 -12.06 -4.68 4.24
CA PHE A 74 -11.16 -5.30 5.19
C PHE A 74 -9.85 -4.53 5.27
N ASN A 75 -9.35 -4.27 6.49
CA ASN A 75 -8.12 -3.51 6.72
C ASN A 75 -6.86 -4.14 6.11
N GLU A 76 -6.47 -5.34 6.54
CA GLU A 76 -5.24 -6.00 6.04
C GLU A 76 -5.45 -7.52 5.92
N PRO A 77 -5.83 -8.05 4.74
CA PRO A 77 -6.15 -9.46 4.56
C PRO A 77 -4.88 -10.32 4.40
N GLY A 78 -3.98 -10.23 5.36
CA GLY A 78 -2.79 -11.08 5.47
C GLY A 78 -3.15 -12.54 5.77
N SER A 79 -2.25 -13.47 5.50
CA SER A 79 -2.53 -14.92 5.58
C SER A 79 -3.01 -15.42 6.94
N ALA A 80 -2.71 -14.70 8.03
CA ALA A 80 -3.22 -15.02 9.37
C ALA A 80 -4.73 -14.76 9.52
N THR A 81 -5.31 -13.90 8.68
CA THR A 81 -6.74 -13.53 8.69
C THR A 81 -7.60 -14.43 7.81
N TRP A 82 -6.97 -15.31 7.02
CA TRP A 82 -7.65 -16.11 6.01
C TRP A 82 -8.48 -17.24 6.61
N ALA A 83 -9.74 -17.30 6.21
CA ALA A 83 -10.60 -18.45 6.40
C ALA A 83 -10.03 -19.68 5.67
N PRO A 84 -10.42 -20.92 6.07
CA PRO A 84 -9.85 -22.14 5.52
C PRO A 84 -9.99 -22.34 4.01
N ASN A 85 -10.84 -21.60 3.31
CA ASN A 85 -11.01 -21.63 1.86
C ASN A 85 -10.00 -20.74 1.11
N ILE A 86 -9.39 -19.75 1.78
CA ILE A 86 -8.41 -18.86 1.15
C ILE A 86 -7.01 -19.49 1.30
N LYS A 87 -6.32 -19.68 0.17
CA LYS A 87 -5.01 -20.34 0.05
C LYS A 87 -3.99 -19.52 -0.72
N SER A 88 -4.44 -18.52 -1.47
CA SER A 88 -3.58 -17.71 -2.31
C SER A 88 -4.03 -16.24 -2.31
N LYS A 89 -3.16 -15.34 -2.80
CA LYS A 89 -3.53 -13.96 -3.05
C LYS A 89 -4.60 -13.83 -4.14
N LEU A 90 -4.62 -14.76 -5.10
CA LEU A 90 -5.68 -14.79 -6.12
C LEU A 90 -7.04 -15.06 -5.46
N ASP A 91 -7.10 -16.00 -4.52
CA ASP A 91 -8.33 -16.28 -3.75
C ASP A 91 -8.77 -15.05 -2.94
N VAL A 92 -7.83 -14.20 -2.50
CA VAL A 92 -8.14 -12.93 -1.85
C VAL A 92 -8.86 -11.98 -2.80
N ALA A 93 -8.34 -11.80 -4.02
CA ALA A 93 -8.95 -10.96 -5.03
C ALA A 93 -10.32 -11.51 -5.50
N GLU A 94 -10.45 -12.83 -5.66
CA GLU A 94 -11.72 -13.48 -5.99
C GLU A 94 -12.76 -13.29 -4.88
N PHE A 95 -12.35 -13.40 -3.61
CA PHE A 95 -13.26 -13.14 -2.50
C PHE A 95 -13.68 -11.68 -2.41
N TYR A 96 -12.78 -10.71 -2.65
CA TYR A 96 -13.16 -9.30 -2.76
C TYR A 96 -14.21 -9.05 -3.84
N ALA A 97 -14.07 -9.69 -5.00
CA ALA A 97 -15.07 -9.62 -6.07
C ALA A 97 -16.43 -10.19 -5.62
N ASN A 98 -16.44 -11.37 -5.01
CA ASN A 98 -17.66 -12.02 -4.51
C ASN A 98 -18.34 -11.21 -3.39
N LEU A 99 -17.56 -10.65 -2.46
CA LEU A 99 -18.06 -9.80 -1.39
C LEU A 99 -18.65 -8.50 -1.93
N THR A 100 -18.00 -7.92 -2.95
CA THR A 100 -18.53 -6.74 -3.65
C THR A 100 -19.84 -7.06 -4.35
N ASP A 101 -19.96 -8.18 -5.05
CA ASP A 101 -21.21 -8.61 -5.68
C ASP A 101 -22.34 -8.77 -4.64
N ALA A 102 -22.03 -9.40 -3.51
CA ALA A 102 -23.00 -9.58 -2.42
C ALA A 102 -23.46 -8.24 -1.81
N ILE A 103 -22.58 -7.24 -1.71
CA ILE A 103 -22.93 -5.87 -1.30
C ILE A 103 -23.81 -5.20 -2.35
N ARG A 104 -23.45 -5.32 -3.64
CA ARG A 104 -24.18 -4.69 -4.75
C ARG A 104 -25.61 -5.18 -4.93
N GLU A 105 -25.92 -6.39 -4.48
CA GLU A 105 -27.30 -6.89 -4.41
C GLU A 105 -28.20 -6.04 -3.50
N VAL A 106 -27.65 -5.46 -2.43
CA VAL A 106 -28.41 -4.66 -1.49
C VAL A 106 -28.14 -3.17 -1.67
N ASP A 107 -26.92 -2.75 -2.00
CA ASP A 107 -26.47 -1.36 -2.15
C ASP A 107 -25.61 -1.16 -3.43
N PRO A 108 -26.22 -0.70 -4.53
CA PRO A 108 -25.53 -0.61 -5.82
C PRO A 108 -24.55 0.57 -5.93
N ASP A 109 -24.59 1.56 -5.04
CA ASP A 109 -24.03 2.89 -5.33
C ASP A 109 -22.80 3.27 -4.50
N HIS A 110 -22.67 2.82 -3.24
CA HIS A 110 -21.51 3.22 -2.41
C HIS A 110 -20.16 2.80 -3.01
N ILE A 111 -19.10 3.57 -2.80
CA ILE A 111 -17.75 3.16 -3.20
C ILE A 111 -17.36 1.92 -2.39
N VAL A 112 -16.72 0.95 -3.03
CA VAL A 112 -16.13 -0.21 -2.35
C VAL A 112 -14.62 -0.12 -2.44
N ILE A 113 -13.92 -0.23 -1.31
CA ILE A 113 -12.47 -0.12 -1.23
C ILE A 113 -11.87 -1.50 -0.95
N TRP A 114 -10.91 -1.91 -1.78
CA TRP A 114 -10.17 -3.17 -1.66
C TRP A 114 -8.73 -2.90 -1.28
N GLU A 115 -8.19 -3.71 -0.37
CA GLU A 115 -6.74 -3.74 -0.21
C GLU A 115 -6.04 -4.19 -1.49
N SER A 116 -4.89 -3.57 -1.73
CA SER A 116 -4.06 -3.84 -2.90
C SER A 116 -2.79 -4.59 -2.49
N GLN A 117 -1.64 -4.27 -3.08
CA GLN A 117 -0.40 -4.93 -2.69
C GLN A 117 0.04 -4.54 -1.27
N PRO A 118 0.46 -5.53 -0.45
CA PRO A 118 0.94 -6.85 -0.86
C PRO A 118 -0.09 -7.98 -0.83
N TYR A 119 -1.37 -7.72 -0.55
CA TYR A 119 -2.35 -8.77 -0.22
C TYR A 119 -2.98 -9.47 -1.42
N VAL A 120 -3.06 -8.78 -2.56
CA VAL A 120 -3.53 -9.34 -3.85
C VAL A 120 -2.34 -9.60 -4.81
N PRO A 121 -2.53 -10.33 -5.92
CA PRO A 121 -1.52 -10.48 -6.98
C PRO A 121 -1.17 -9.13 -7.64
N PRO A 122 -0.21 -9.08 -8.58
CA PRO A 122 -0.05 -7.93 -9.45
C PRO A 122 -1.40 -7.48 -10.03
N LEU A 123 -1.71 -6.18 -9.98
CA LEU A 123 -3.07 -5.74 -10.24
C LEU A 123 -3.49 -5.93 -11.71
N GLU A 124 -2.52 -6.05 -12.62
CA GLU A 124 -2.77 -6.43 -14.01
C GLU A 124 -3.32 -7.86 -14.16
N GLU A 125 -3.08 -8.75 -13.20
CA GLU A 125 -3.55 -10.13 -13.24
C GLU A 125 -5.00 -10.29 -12.78
N ILE A 126 -5.56 -9.28 -12.09
CA ILE A 126 -6.91 -9.34 -11.50
C ILE A 126 -7.89 -8.37 -12.16
N VAL A 127 -7.55 -7.82 -13.34
CA VAL A 127 -8.38 -6.85 -14.06
C VAL A 127 -9.79 -7.40 -14.33
N ASP A 128 -9.90 -8.69 -14.64
CA ASP A 128 -11.18 -9.36 -14.91
C ASP A 128 -12.03 -9.56 -13.64
N LEU A 129 -11.44 -9.41 -12.45
CA LEU A 129 -12.15 -9.49 -11.17
C LEU A 129 -12.72 -8.15 -10.72
N LEU A 130 -12.30 -7.04 -11.32
CA LEU A 130 -12.74 -5.70 -10.90
C LEU A 130 -14.26 -5.53 -11.07
N ARG A 131 -14.84 -4.74 -10.17
CA ARG A 131 -16.24 -4.33 -10.22
C ARG A 131 -16.34 -2.82 -10.41
N PRO A 132 -17.47 -2.31 -10.93
CA PRO A 132 -17.69 -0.88 -11.02
C PRO A 132 -17.64 -0.20 -9.64
N ASN A 133 -17.18 1.05 -9.62
CA ASN A 133 -17.09 1.88 -8.43
C ASN A 133 -16.26 1.27 -7.27
N VAL A 134 -15.15 0.62 -7.66
CA VAL A 134 -14.11 0.13 -6.74
C VAL A 134 -12.96 1.14 -6.69
N VAL A 135 -12.33 1.24 -5.51
CA VAL A 135 -11.10 1.98 -5.24
C VAL A 135 -10.10 1.03 -4.59
N PHE A 136 -8.82 1.17 -4.89
CA PHE A 136 -7.78 0.43 -4.18
C PHE A 136 -7.26 1.23 -2.98
N THR A 137 -7.04 0.56 -1.85
CA THR A 137 -6.27 1.09 -0.72
C THR A 137 -4.91 0.40 -0.61
N PHE A 138 -3.95 1.10 0.01
CA PHE A 138 -2.63 0.57 0.32
C PHE A 138 -2.05 1.29 1.53
N HIS A 139 -1.32 0.55 2.36
CA HIS A 139 -0.70 1.06 3.58
C HIS A 139 0.83 1.10 3.45
N ARG A 140 1.46 2.16 3.98
CA ARG A 140 2.92 2.29 3.99
C ARG A 140 3.38 2.94 5.29
N TRP A 141 4.25 2.21 5.97
CA TRP A 141 4.83 2.60 7.24
C TRP A 141 6.32 2.80 7.09
N TRP A 142 6.91 3.61 7.96
CA TRP A 142 8.37 3.67 8.06
C TRP A 142 8.88 2.31 8.52
N THR A 143 9.87 1.77 7.81
CA THR A 143 10.49 0.51 8.18
C THR A 143 11.97 0.75 8.48
N ASP A 144 12.38 0.46 9.72
CA ASP A 144 13.80 0.48 10.14
C ASP A 144 14.58 -0.73 9.61
N SER A 145 13.90 -1.65 8.91
CA SER A 145 14.48 -2.81 8.26
C SER A 145 15.30 -2.38 7.05
N LYS A 146 16.59 -2.12 7.28
CA LYS A 146 17.60 -1.90 6.23
C LYS A 146 17.41 -2.84 5.03
N TRP A 147 17.06 -4.11 5.28
CA TRP A 147 16.79 -5.15 4.29
C TRP A 147 15.69 -4.86 3.24
N GLU A 148 14.73 -4.00 3.55
CA GLU A 148 13.67 -3.61 2.60
C GLU A 148 14.10 -2.46 1.70
N PHE A 149 14.93 -1.54 2.23
CA PHE A 149 15.32 -0.27 1.61
C PHE A 149 16.73 0.18 2.05
N ASP A 150 17.78 -0.38 1.44
CA ASP A 150 19.17 -0.15 1.87
C ASP A 150 19.68 1.30 1.61
N VAL A 151 19.00 2.12 0.80
CA VAL A 151 19.61 3.32 0.18
C VAL A 151 18.65 4.45 -0.18
N TRP A 152 17.82 4.95 0.73
CA TRP A 152 16.88 6.00 0.34
C TRP A 152 16.74 7.12 1.37
N SER A 153 16.70 8.35 0.86
CA SER A 153 16.19 9.48 1.62
C SER A 153 14.67 9.35 1.81
N VAL A 154 14.15 10.02 2.84
CA VAL A 154 12.71 10.15 3.12
C VAL A 154 11.92 10.63 1.91
N GLU A 155 12.52 11.52 1.12
CA GLU A 155 11.93 12.04 -0.12
C GLU A 155 11.80 10.94 -1.18
N GLN A 156 12.87 10.19 -1.46
CA GLN A 156 12.85 9.10 -2.43
C GLN A 156 11.89 7.97 -2.03
N LEU A 157 11.83 7.62 -0.73
CA LEU A 157 10.86 6.66 -0.20
C LEU A 157 9.43 7.15 -0.42
N SER A 158 9.15 8.44 -0.21
CA SER A 158 7.81 8.98 -0.43
C SER A 158 7.36 8.84 -1.88
N TYR A 159 8.29 9.05 -2.81
CA TYR A 159 8.06 8.88 -4.22
C TYR A 159 7.81 7.41 -4.57
N MET A 160 8.61 6.48 -4.04
CA MET A 160 8.37 5.05 -4.22
C MET A 160 6.97 4.63 -3.76
N SER A 161 6.58 5.01 -2.54
CA SER A 161 5.25 4.70 -1.98
C SER A 161 4.11 5.10 -2.91
N LEU A 162 4.15 6.33 -3.45
CA LEU A 162 3.09 6.86 -4.30
C LEU A 162 3.18 6.40 -5.77
N SER A 163 4.35 5.95 -6.24
CA SER A 163 4.52 5.57 -7.66
C SER A 163 3.65 4.41 -8.04
N TYR A 164 3.48 3.48 -7.11
CA TYR A 164 2.57 2.37 -7.22
C TYR A 164 1.14 2.87 -7.52
N ALA A 165 0.58 3.72 -6.64
CA ALA A 165 -0.76 4.25 -6.83
C ALA A 165 -0.91 5.05 -8.13
N VAL A 166 0.09 5.87 -8.49
CA VAL A 166 0.03 6.69 -9.71
C VAL A 166 0.16 5.89 -11.00
N GLU A 167 1.01 4.87 -11.00
CA GLU A 167 1.17 3.99 -12.16
C GLU A 167 -0.09 3.18 -12.40
N TYR A 168 -0.59 2.54 -11.34
CA TYR A 168 -1.71 1.62 -11.43
C TYR A 168 -3.05 2.31 -11.64
N ARG A 169 -3.28 3.49 -11.05
CA ARG A 169 -4.49 4.28 -11.39
C ARG A 169 -4.56 4.61 -12.88
N ARG A 170 -3.41 4.84 -13.51
CA ARG A 170 -3.33 5.13 -14.95
C ARG A 170 -3.54 3.88 -15.79
N LYS A 171 -2.89 2.77 -15.43
CA LYS A 171 -3.00 1.50 -16.15
C LYS A 171 -4.41 0.93 -16.10
N LEU A 172 -5.05 1.01 -14.93
CA LEU A 172 -6.32 0.33 -14.65
C LEU A 172 -7.53 1.27 -14.71
N ASN A 173 -7.32 2.58 -14.70
CA ASN A 173 -8.39 3.58 -14.55
C ASN A 173 -9.22 3.37 -13.27
N VAL A 174 -8.56 2.98 -12.18
CA VAL A 174 -9.13 2.77 -10.83
C VAL A 174 -8.49 3.76 -9.86
N PRO A 175 -9.26 4.53 -9.06
CA PRO A 175 -8.66 5.44 -8.08
C PRO A 175 -7.95 4.69 -6.95
N PHE A 176 -7.04 5.40 -6.27
CA PHE A 176 -6.33 4.90 -5.10
C PHE A 176 -6.57 5.78 -3.88
N TRP A 177 -6.62 5.13 -2.73
CA TRP A 177 -6.70 5.68 -1.38
C TRP A 177 -5.44 5.26 -0.61
N PHE A 178 -4.69 6.20 -0.07
CA PHE A 178 -3.57 5.90 0.81
C PHE A 178 -4.11 5.78 2.24
N GLY A 179 -4.65 4.60 2.55
CA GLY A 179 -5.51 4.36 3.72
C GLY A 179 -4.82 4.45 5.07
N GLU A 180 -3.53 4.12 5.13
CA GLU A 180 -2.73 4.26 6.34
C GLU A 180 -1.28 4.60 6.05
N PHE A 181 -0.85 5.65 6.70
CA PHE A 181 0.53 6.01 6.95
C PHE A 181 0.57 6.97 8.12
N GLY A 182 1.75 7.20 8.66
CA GLY A 182 1.91 8.11 9.78
C GLY A 182 3.22 7.90 10.50
N CYS A 183 3.32 8.54 11.67
CA CYS A 183 4.48 8.45 12.54
C CYS A 183 4.12 7.86 13.90
N HIS A 184 4.93 6.92 14.36
CA HIS A 184 4.81 6.31 15.68
C HIS A 184 5.38 7.19 16.80
N TYR A 185 6.16 8.21 16.44
CA TYR A 185 6.86 9.09 17.36
C TYR A 185 6.26 10.50 17.41
N PRO A 186 6.42 11.20 18.56
CA PRO A 186 6.18 12.63 18.66
C PRO A 186 6.89 13.46 17.58
N PHE A 187 6.36 14.65 17.28
CA PHE A 187 6.96 15.63 16.37
C PHE A 187 8.46 15.77 16.62
N ASN A 188 9.25 15.42 15.60
CA ASN A 188 10.68 15.57 15.61
C ASN A 188 11.16 15.75 14.17
N ALA A 189 11.53 16.97 13.81
CA ALA A 189 12.02 17.32 12.47
C ALA A 189 13.33 16.60 12.06
N SER A 190 13.97 15.89 12.98
CA SER A 190 15.12 15.03 12.71
C SER A 190 14.77 13.54 12.68
N ASN A 191 13.51 13.17 12.95
CA ASN A 191 13.05 11.79 12.86
C ASN A 191 12.64 11.49 11.40
N PRO A 192 13.23 10.46 10.77
CA PRO A 192 12.97 10.17 9.37
C PRO A 192 11.57 9.59 9.09
N GLU A 193 10.91 8.94 10.04
CA GLU A 193 9.50 8.52 9.93
C GLU A 193 8.57 9.74 9.87
N TRP A 194 8.85 10.77 10.68
CA TRP A 194 8.11 12.03 10.64
C TRP A 194 8.28 12.74 9.30
N LEU A 195 9.52 12.87 8.84
CA LEU A 195 9.83 13.47 7.54
C LEU A 195 9.21 12.67 6.39
N LEU A 196 9.19 11.33 6.46
CA LEU A 196 8.52 10.49 5.46
C LEU A 196 7.02 10.76 5.44
N THR A 197 6.38 10.88 6.61
CA THR A 197 4.95 11.20 6.72
C THR A 197 4.63 12.56 6.08
N GLU A 198 5.45 13.58 6.37
CA GLU A 198 5.33 14.90 5.73
C GLU A 198 5.44 14.78 4.21
N GLN A 199 6.47 14.07 3.73
CA GLN A 199 6.69 13.89 2.30
C GLN A 199 5.51 13.13 1.66
N HIS A 200 5.00 12.05 2.26
CA HIS A 200 3.80 11.36 1.78
C HIS A 200 2.60 12.31 1.63
N LEU A 201 2.33 13.19 2.59
CA LEU A 201 1.27 14.19 2.48
C LEU A 201 1.46 15.08 1.25
N TRP A 202 2.66 15.62 1.05
CA TRP A 202 2.99 16.42 -0.14
C TRP A 202 2.79 15.63 -1.43
N ARG A 203 3.26 14.38 -1.50
CA ARG A 203 3.10 13.51 -2.68
C ARG A 203 1.62 13.22 -2.96
N CYS A 204 0.82 12.98 -1.92
CA CYS A 204 -0.62 12.79 -2.06
C CYS A 204 -1.29 14.02 -2.67
N GLU A 205 -1.00 15.23 -2.20
CA GLU A 205 -1.56 16.48 -2.75
C GLU A 205 -1.07 16.81 -4.16
N GLU A 206 0.21 16.58 -4.45
CA GLU A 206 0.80 16.73 -5.79
C GLU A 206 0.11 15.80 -6.80
N GLN A 207 -0.32 14.62 -6.35
CA GLN A 207 -0.90 13.58 -7.20
C GLN A 207 -2.42 13.47 -7.07
N MET A 208 -3.05 14.19 -6.15
CA MET A 208 -4.43 14.01 -5.67
C MET A 208 -4.76 12.52 -5.43
N VAL A 209 -3.91 11.89 -4.64
CA VAL A 209 -4.24 10.60 -4.01
C VAL A 209 -4.92 10.95 -2.69
N GLY A 210 -6.16 10.49 -2.51
CA GLY A 210 -6.83 10.65 -1.21
C GLY A 210 -6.04 9.90 -0.15
N TRP A 211 -6.01 10.41 1.08
CA TRP A 211 -5.12 9.91 2.12
C TRP A 211 -5.78 9.91 3.49
N ASN A 212 -5.34 9.00 4.36
CA ASN A 212 -5.72 8.95 5.77
C ASN A 212 -4.51 8.75 6.66
N LEU A 213 -4.34 9.66 7.62
CA LEU A 213 -3.30 9.58 8.63
C LEU A 213 -3.77 8.67 9.75
N TRP A 214 -3.05 7.60 9.99
CA TRP A 214 -3.40 6.66 11.04
C TRP A 214 -3.17 7.26 12.44
N MET A 215 -4.26 7.38 13.20
CA MET A 215 -4.29 7.95 14.54
C MET A 215 -4.52 6.90 15.64
N GLY A 216 -4.47 5.59 15.34
CA GLY A 216 -4.84 4.54 16.29
C GLY A 216 -3.96 4.44 17.55
N ARG A 217 -2.84 5.16 17.62
CA ARG A 217 -1.97 5.26 18.81
C ARG A 217 -2.03 6.61 19.52
N THR A 218 -2.81 7.57 19.01
CA THR A 218 -3.13 8.82 19.69
C THR A 218 -4.44 8.63 20.46
N ASP A 219 -4.35 8.46 21.77
CA ASP A 219 -5.53 8.50 22.64
C ASP A 219 -5.76 9.95 23.14
N ILE A 220 -6.93 10.24 23.71
CA ILE A 220 -7.26 11.58 24.21
C ILE A 220 -6.28 12.10 25.29
N ASN A 221 -5.53 11.22 25.94
CA ASN A 221 -4.52 11.52 26.95
C ASN A 221 -3.10 11.60 26.37
N LYS A 222 -2.90 11.17 25.12
CA LYS A 222 -1.67 11.40 24.35
C LYS A 222 -1.88 12.68 23.54
N PRO A 223 -0.87 13.55 23.47
CA PRO A 223 -1.15 14.90 23.02
C PRO A 223 -1.45 14.88 21.51
N TRP A 224 -2.66 15.32 21.17
CA TRP A 224 -3.15 15.57 19.81
C TRP A 224 -2.21 16.46 18.99
N ASN A 225 -1.33 17.19 19.67
CA ASN A 225 -0.37 18.11 19.07
C ASN A 225 0.63 17.44 18.13
N TYR A 226 0.80 16.11 18.17
CA TYR A 226 1.74 15.40 17.29
C TYR A 226 1.42 15.64 15.83
N TYR A 227 0.19 15.33 15.40
CA TYR A 227 -0.22 15.55 14.01
C TYR A 227 -0.67 16.99 13.75
N MET A 228 -1.07 17.75 14.78
CA MET A 228 -1.36 19.18 14.62
C MET A 228 -0.20 19.97 14.02
N ALA A 229 1.04 19.48 14.07
CA ALA A 229 2.19 20.09 13.38
C ALA A 229 2.23 19.84 11.87
N PHE A 230 1.53 18.83 11.33
CA PHE A 230 1.35 18.68 9.88
C PHE A 230 0.28 19.62 9.31
N PHE A 231 -0.77 19.92 10.08
CA PHE A 231 -1.83 20.83 9.62
C PHE A 231 -1.41 22.30 9.35
N PRO A 232 -0.40 22.92 10.02
CA PRO A 232 0.12 24.24 9.64
C PRO A 232 0.95 24.22 8.36
N LEU A 233 1.29 23.06 7.81
CA LEU A 233 1.99 22.96 6.52
C LEU A 233 1.12 23.40 5.34
N LYS A 234 -0.18 23.66 5.56
CA LYS A 234 -1.13 24.05 4.51
C LYS A 234 -1.00 23.15 3.28
N VAL A 235 -0.97 21.84 3.53
CA VAL A 235 -0.95 20.79 2.50
C VAL A 235 -2.34 20.77 1.87
N PHE A 236 -2.64 21.82 1.11
CA PHE A 236 -3.88 22.04 0.38
C PHE A 236 -3.47 22.45 -1.02
N ASN A 237 -3.45 21.48 -1.92
CA ASN A 237 -3.24 21.82 -3.31
C ASN A 237 -4.57 22.32 -3.91
N HIS A 238 -4.73 23.65 -3.98
CA HIS A 238 -5.87 24.27 -4.67
C HIS A 238 -5.81 24.07 -6.19
N ASP A 239 -4.62 23.76 -6.71
CA ASP A 239 -4.37 23.44 -8.11
C ASP A 239 -4.21 21.93 -8.27
N LEU A 240 -5.32 21.21 -8.04
CA LEU A 240 -5.44 19.77 -8.19
C LEU A 240 -4.97 19.32 -9.59
N VAL A 241 -3.82 18.66 -9.66
CA VAL A 241 -3.18 18.26 -10.91
C VAL A 241 -3.48 16.78 -11.24
N ARG A 242 -4.41 16.54 -12.18
CA ARG A 242 -4.68 15.22 -12.82
C ARG A 242 -3.76 14.99 -14.00
N MET A 243 -2.46 14.92 -13.76
CA MET A 243 -1.51 14.54 -14.81
C MET A 243 -0.58 13.42 -14.38
N THR A 244 -0.02 12.73 -15.36
CA THR A 244 1.00 11.70 -15.17
C THR A 244 2.15 12.28 -14.36
N TRP A 245 2.47 11.62 -13.25
CA TRP A 245 3.62 12.00 -12.45
C TRP A 245 4.91 11.72 -13.22
N ASN A 246 5.77 12.73 -13.30
CA ASN A 246 7.15 12.55 -13.71
C ASN A 246 7.97 12.29 -12.44
N PRO A 247 8.42 11.06 -12.16
CA PRO A 247 9.25 10.77 -11.02
C PRO A 247 10.50 11.68 -11.05
N PRO A 248 10.86 12.35 -9.94
CA PRO A 248 12.07 13.15 -9.90
C PRO A 248 13.29 12.30 -10.27
N ALA A 249 14.30 12.99 -10.79
CA ALA A 249 15.60 12.38 -10.93
C ALA A 249 16.18 12.08 -9.54
N PRO A 250 16.81 10.92 -9.35
CA PRO A 250 16.99 9.83 -10.31
C PRO A 250 15.83 8.83 -10.31
N SER A 251 15.32 8.48 -11.50
CA SER A 251 14.37 7.39 -11.73
C SER A 251 14.76 6.56 -12.97
N PHE A 252 14.34 5.29 -13.03
CA PHE A 252 14.51 4.39 -14.17
C PHE A 252 13.59 4.71 -15.34
N GLU A 253 12.66 5.66 -15.21
CA GLU A 253 11.75 6.05 -16.28
C GLU A 253 12.54 6.58 -17.48
N GLY A 254 12.27 6.00 -18.65
CA GLY A 254 12.99 6.30 -19.88
C GLY A 254 14.40 5.71 -19.98
N TYR A 255 14.92 5.03 -18.95
CA TYR A 255 16.23 4.36 -18.96
C TYR A 255 16.16 2.86 -19.20
N VAL A 256 15.03 2.20 -18.97
CA VAL A 256 14.88 0.76 -19.25
C VAL A 256 14.64 0.55 -20.75
N LEU A 257 15.49 -0.27 -21.39
CA LEU A 257 15.43 -0.58 -22.82
C LEU A 257 14.73 -1.91 -23.12
N ASN A 258 15.11 -2.94 -22.37
CA ASN A 258 14.63 -4.30 -22.56
C ASN A 258 14.84 -5.10 -21.27
N TRP A 259 14.00 -6.10 -21.03
CA TRP A 259 14.11 -6.95 -19.85
C TRP A 259 13.45 -8.32 -20.05
N LYS A 260 13.80 -9.28 -19.21
CA LYS A 260 13.17 -10.61 -19.15
C LYS A 260 13.15 -11.07 -17.70
N GLY A 261 12.00 -11.59 -17.27
CA GLY A 261 11.83 -12.17 -15.93
C GLY A 261 12.11 -11.17 -14.81
N VAL A 262 11.77 -9.90 -15.00
CA VAL A 262 11.87 -8.92 -13.92
C VAL A 262 10.67 -9.13 -12.98
N ASP A 263 10.95 -9.52 -11.75
CA ASP A 263 9.93 -9.72 -10.72
C ASP A 263 9.36 -8.39 -10.22
N ARG A 264 10.17 -7.32 -10.26
CA ARG A 264 9.76 -5.99 -9.85
C ARG A 264 10.41 -4.93 -10.73
N LEU A 265 9.59 -4.09 -11.35
CA LEU A 265 10.03 -2.98 -12.20
C LEU A 265 9.38 -1.68 -11.73
N GLU A 266 10.02 -1.00 -10.80
CA GLU A 266 9.55 0.26 -10.21
C GLU A 266 10.41 1.44 -10.70
N PRO A 267 9.94 2.69 -10.56
CA PRO A 267 10.73 3.85 -10.96
C PRO A 267 12.09 3.98 -10.26
N TYR A 268 12.31 3.32 -9.12
CA TYR A 268 13.55 3.44 -8.35
C TYR A 268 14.24 2.11 -8.06
N ARG A 269 13.58 0.99 -8.36
CA ARG A 269 14.03 -0.36 -7.99
C ARG A 269 13.70 -1.35 -9.09
N ILE A 270 14.63 -2.24 -9.38
CA ILE A 270 14.42 -3.41 -10.22
C ILE A 270 14.84 -4.64 -9.42
N GLU A 271 14.04 -5.71 -9.45
CA GLU A 271 14.39 -6.99 -8.84
C GLU A 271 14.36 -8.12 -9.87
N LEU A 272 15.36 -9.00 -9.75
CA LEU A 272 15.51 -10.21 -10.54
C LEU A 272 15.77 -11.38 -9.58
N TRP A 273 14.98 -12.45 -9.65
CA TRP A 273 15.06 -13.60 -8.75
C TRP A 273 15.52 -14.88 -9.43
N HIS A 274 15.25 -15.06 -10.72
CA HIS A 274 15.51 -16.32 -11.40
C HIS A 274 16.74 -16.22 -12.32
N ASN A 275 17.38 -17.37 -12.53
CA ASN A 275 18.56 -17.43 -13.38
C ASN A 275 18.22 -17.05 -14.83
N GLY A 276 19.03 -16.16 -15.39
CA GLY A 276 18.86 -15.68 -16.75
C GLY A 276 17.86 -14.53 -16.88
N ASP A 277 17.27 -14.07 -15.78
CA ASP A 277 16.55 -12.79 -15.74
C ASP A 277 17.51 -11.64 -15.97
N TYR A 278 17.04 -10.58 -16.63
CA TYR A 278 17.89 -9.45 -16.94
C TYR A 278 17.12 -8.15 -17.16
N VAL A 279 17.82 -7.04 -17.00
CA VAL A 279 17.41 -5.72 -17.49
C VAL A 279 18.54 -5.05 -18.26
N THR A 280 18.21 -4.38 -19.35
CA THR A 280 19.12 -3.55 -20.14
C THR A 280 18.76 -2.08 -19.96
N LEU A 281 19.76 -1.28 -19.56
CA LEU A 281 19.61 0.13 -19.19
C LEU A 281 20.38 1.04 -20.16
N LYS A 282 19.79 2.19 -20.49
CA LYS A 282 20.43 3.29 -21.21
C LYS A 282 21.58 3.89 -20.39
N PRO A 283 22.59 4.49 -21.04
CA PRO A 283 23.59 5.28 -20.35
C PRO A 283 23.00 6.56 -19.73
N GLY A 284 23.78 7.21 -18.85
CA GLY A 284 23.47 8.51 -18.26
C GLY A 284 23.00 8.44 -16.80
N ILE A 285 23.08 7.27 -16.17
CA ILE A 285 22.66 7.05 -14.78
C ILE A 285 23.73 6.31 -13.99
N VAL A 286 23.69 6.50 -12.69
CA VAL A 286 24.44 5.72 -11.72
C VAL A 286 23.44 4.80 -11.02
N VAL A 287 23.76 3.51 -10.95
CA VAL A 287 22.94 2.49 -10.30
C VAL A 287 23.74 1.78 -9.21
N ARG A 288 23.10 1.36 -8.13
CA ARG A 288 23.65 0.43 -7.16
C ARG A 288 23.04 -0.95 -7.41
N VAL A 289 23.87 -1.97 -7.53
CA VAL A 289 23.48 -3.36 -7.75
C VAL A 289 23.84 -4.15 -6.52
N ILE A 290 22.83 -4.65 -5.81
CA ILE A 290 22.97 -5.49 -4.64
C ILE A 290 22.54 -6.90 -5.02
N VAL A 291 23.42 -7.86 -4.81
CA VAL A 291 23.15 -9.26 -5.14
C VAL A 291 23.12 -10.06 -3.84
N ASN A 292 21.98 -10.71 -3.58
CA ASN A 292 21.74 -11.48 -2.37
C ASN A 292 21.55 -12.96 -2.70
N HIS A 293 22.01 -13.84 -1.80
CA HIS A 293 21.73 -15.26 -1.83
C HIS A 293 20.71 -15.62 -0.76
N LYS A 294 19.67 -16.37 -1.13
CA LYS A 294 18.65 -16.85 -0.19
C LYS A 294 19.08 -18.17 0.44
N LEU A 295 19.25 -18.17 1.76
CA LEU A 295 19.58 -19.34 2.56
C LEU A 295 18.37 -20.28 2.71
N SER A 296 18.64 -21.52 3.11
CA SER A 296 17.63 -22.58 3.27
C SER A 296 16.59 -22.27 4.35
N ASP A 297 16.92 -21.43 5.33
CA ASP A 297 15.99 -20.94 6.36
C ASP A 297 15.13 -19.75 5.89
N GLY A 298 15.31 -19.32 4.64
CA GLY A 298 14.59 -18.21 4.02
C GLY A 298 15.24 -16.83 4.25
N SER A 299 16.28 -16.74 5.08
CA SER A 299 17.05 -15.50 5.23
C SER A 299 17.90 -15.20 3.99
N VAL A 300 18.38 -13.97 3.86
CA VAL A 300 19.22 -13.54 2.73
C VAL A 300 20.56 -13.02 3.21
N VAL A 301 21.62 -13.33 2.47
CA VAL A 301 22.97 -12.80 2.69
C VAL A 301 23.39 -12.01 1.46
N THR A 302 23.85 -10.77 1.66
CA THR A 302 24.41 -9.95 0.58
C THR A 302 25.78 -10.49 0.18
N VAL A 303 25.90 -10.86 -1.10
CA VAL A 303 27.13 -11.40 -1.69
C VAL A 303 27.92 -10.30 -2.40
N SER A 304 27.23 -9.37 -3.04
CA SER A 304 27.87 -8.18 -3.62
C SER A 304 27.00 -6.94 -3.52
N ASP A 305 27.66 -5.78 -3.55
CA ASP A 305 27.06 -4.46 -3.45
C ASP A 305 27.94 -3.46 -4.20
N GLU A 306 27.53 -3.12 -5.42
CA GLU A 306 28.35 -2.37 -6.36
C GLU A 306 27.65 -1.10 -6.83
N LEU A 307 28.42 -0.01 -6.99
CA LEU A 307 27.95 1.21 -7.64
C LEU A 307 28.47 1.26 -9.08
N LEU A 308 27.57 1.24 -10.05
CA LEU A 308 27.88 1.24 -11.48
C LEU A 308 27.49 2.59 -12.10
N THR A 309 28.46 3.27 -12.69
CA THR A 309 28.23 4.47 -13.52
C THR A 309 28.02 4.03 -14.97
N LEU A 310 26.78 4.09 -15.46
CA LEU A 310 26.42 3.58 -16.79
C LEU A 310 26.72 4.62 -17.87
N THR A 311 27.92 4.56 -18.45
CA THR A 311 28.35 5.44 -19.56
C THR A 311 28.02 4.88 -20.95
N LYS A 312 27.55 3.63 -21.01
CA LYS A 312 27.06 2.95 -22.22
C LYS A 312 25.84 2.08 -21.87
N GLU A 313 25.14 1.62 -22.89
CA GLU A 313 24.10 0.60 -22.71
C GLU A 313 24.67 -0.60 -21.94
N THR A 314 23.99 -0.99 -20.88
CA THR A 314 24.47 -2.02 -19.94
C THR A 314 23.34 -2.98 -19.61
N THR A 315 23.59 -4.28 -19.82
CA THR A 315 22.69 -5.35 -19.38
C THR A 315 23.16 -5.92 -18.05
N ILE A 316 22.32 -5.83 -17.02
CA ILE A 316 22.52 -6.47 -15.73
C ILE A 316 21.69 -7.76 -15.72
N LYS A 317 22.33 -8.89 -15.43
CA LYS A 317 21.70 -10.22 -15.42
C LYS A 317 21.75 -10.80 -14.02
N ASN A 318 20.68 -11.47 -13.63
CA ASN A 318 20.72 -12.40 -12.52
C ASN A 318 21.29 -13.72 -13.03
N ILE A 319 22.43 -14.13 -12.47
CA ILE A 319 23.13 -15.35 -12.86
C ILE A 319 23.08 -16.28 -11.66
N GLU A 320 22.80 -17.55 -11.93
CA GLU A 320 22.86 -18.64 -10.96
C GLU A 320 24.13 -18.58 -10.12
N GLY A 321 23.99 -18.95 -8.85
CA GLY A 321 25.01 -18.72 -7.85
C GLY A 321 26.38 -19.36 -8.05
N THR A 322 27.33 -18.96 -7.20
CA THR A 322 28.66 -19.55 -7.17
C THR A 322 28.63 -20.96 -6.56
N VAL A 323 29.77 -21.68 -6.67
CA VAL A 323 29.95 -22.98 -5.99
C VAL A 323 29.72 -22.88 -4.47
N GLU A 324 30.03 -21.73 -3.88
CA GLU A 324 29.86 -21.48 -2.43
C GLU A 324 28.40 -21.18 -2.04
N PHE A 325 27.61 -20.63 -2.97
CA PHE A 325 26.22 -20.25 -2.74
C PHE A 325 25.33 -20.69 -3.92
N PRO A 326 25.08 -22.00 -4.08
CA PRO A 326 24.30 -22.52 -5.21
C PRO A 326 22.80 -22.21 -5.05
N GLY A 327 22.11 -21.87 -6.14
CA GLY A 327 20.66 -21.65 -6.16
C GLY A 327 20.24 -20.29 -6.75
N ASP A 328 18.99 -19.90 -6.47
CA ASP A 328 18.40 -18.62 -6.91
C ASP A 328 18.95 -17.44 -6.11
N TRP A 329 19.25 -16.37 -6.83
CA TRP A 329 19.86 -15.15 -6.31
C TRP A 329 18.90 -13.99 -6.53
N ASN A 330 18.84 -13.07 -5.57
CA ASN A 330 18.05 -11.87 -5.67
C ASN A 330 18.96 -10.69 -6.01
N THR A 331 18.95 -10.29 -7.28
CA THR A 331 19.63 -9.09 -7.75
C THR A 331 18.67 -7.90 -7.65
N LYS A 332 18.96 -6.98 -6.73
CA LYS A 332 18.25 -5.70 -6.57
C LYS A 332 19.08 -4.59 -7.22
N ILE A 333 18.47 -3.80 -8.09
CA ILE A 333 19.12 -2.69 -8.80
C ILE A 333 18.38 -1.41 -8.42
N TYR A 334 19.13 -0.43 -7.92
CA TYR A 334 18.60 0.86 -7.49
C TYR A 334 19.24 1.97 -8.29
N ILE A 335 18.46 2.97 -8.71
CA ILE A 335 19.04 4.15 -9.35
C ILE A 335 19.44 5.17 -8.28
N VAL A 336 20.71 5.60 -8.28
CA VAL A 336 21.22 6.51 -7.25
C VAL A 336 21.44 7.93 -7.74
N GLY A 337 21.52 8.13 -9.06
CA GLY A 337 21.81 9.44 -9.64
C GLY A 337 21.80 9.45 -11.16
N LYS A 338 21.83 10.65 -11.74
CA LYS A 338 22.19 10.87 -13.15
C LYS A 338 23.68 11.22 -13.22
N ILE A 339 24.31 10.92 -14.35
CA ILE A 339 25.72 11.27 -14.64
C ILE A 339 25.81 12.74 -15.05
#